data_AF-A0A9E1I1S2-F1
#
_entry.id   AF-A0A9E1I1S2-F1
#
_cell.length_a   1.000
_cell.length_b   1.000
_cell.length_c   1.000
_cell.angle_alpha   90.00
_cell.angle_beta   90.00
_cell.angle_gamma   90.00
#
_symmetry.space_group_name_H-M   'P 1'
#
loop_
_entity.id
_entity.type
_entity.pdbx_description
1 polymer ?
#
loop_
_entity_poly.entity_id
_entity_poly.type
_entity_poly.pdbx_seq_one_letter_code
_entity_poly.pdbx_strand_id
1 'polypeptide(L)'
;SLVPELLDKVDAKQMGFMPAVEISYIRPENQRLIAVSIDGEQSSPSVAQAKRLHELDKEGKLNGDVIDGILSEEKKEDRGVIISTAELSKYFGKEVTPAKMKEQIMALLDEWKEKQPPELAKPDKKKDLEK
;
A
#
# COMPACT_ATOMS: atom_id res chain seq x y z
N SER A 1 4.06 -19.98 -11.58
CA SER A 1 3.91 -20.85 -10.38
C SER A 1 4.82 -20.29 -9.32
N LEU A 2 4.35 -20.25 -8.08
CA LEU A 2 5.14 -19.73 -6.96
C LEU A 2 6.21 -20.75 -6.55
N VAL A 3 7.38 -20.27 -6.13
CA VAL A 3 8.42 -21.11 -5.54
C VAL A 3 8.03 -21.57 -4.13
N PRO A 4 8.48 -22.77 -3.68
CA PRO A 4 8.12 -23.32 -2.38
C PRO A 4 8.37 -22.35 -1.22
N GLU A 5 9.49 -21.63 -1.27
CA GLU A 5 9.93 -20.69 -0.24
C GLU A 5 8.93 -19.54 -0.01
N LEU A 6 8.25 -19.10 -1.06
CA LEU A 6 7.20 -18.09 -0.96
C LEU A 6 5.85 -18.72 -0.61
N LEU A 7 5.61 -19.96 -1.05
CA LEU A 7 4.38 -20.70 -0.76
C LEU A 7 4.26 -20.95 0.75
N ASP A 8 5.36 -21.40 1.38
CA ASP A 8 5.46 -21.57 2.83
C ASP A 8 5.17 -20.27 3.58
N LYS A 9 5.60 -19.10 3.07
CA LYS A 9 5.32 -17.81 3.69
C LYS A 9 3.85 -17.41 3.60
N VAL A 10 3.17 -17.78 2.52
CA VAL A 10 1.72 -17.57 2.37
C VAL A 10 0.96 -18.47 3.33
N ASP A 11 1.32 -19.74 3.39
CA ASP A 11 0.71 -20.72 4.28
C ASP A 11 0.95 -20.37 5.77
N ALA A 12 2.13 -19.86 6.09
CA ALA A 12 2.48 -19.33 7.42
C ALA A 12 1.80 -17.99 7.75
N LYS A 13 0.96 -17.45 6.85
CA LYS A 13 0.32 -16.11 6.96
C LYS A 13 1.30 -14.95 7.11
N GLN A 14 2.57 -15.16 6.75
CA GLN A 14 3.58 -14.11 6.72
C GLN A 14 3.46 -13.25 5.45
N MET A 15 2.84 -13.78 4.39
CA MET A 15 2.53 -13.06 3.15
C MET A 15 1.03 -13.13 2.85
N GLY A 16 0.46 -12.01 2.41
CA GLY A 16 -0.93 -11.99 1.94
C GLY A 16 -1.13 -12.77 0.64
N PHE A 17 -2.34 -13.29 0.42
CA PHE A 17 -2.68 -14.01 -0.82
C PHE A 17 -2.54 -13.13 -2.08
N MET A 18 -2.98 -11.88 -2.00
CA MET A 18 -2.92 -10.93 -3.14
C MET A 18 -1.48 -10.66 -3.63
N PRO A 19 -0.51 -10.27 -2.77
CA PRO A 19 0.87 -10.11 -3.22
C PRO A 19 1.50 -11.44 -3.69
N ALA A 20 1.13 -12.58 -3.11
CA ALA A 20 1.59 -13.88 -3.59
C ALA A 20 1.11 -14.20 -5.01
N VAL A 21 -0.14 -13.87 -5.32
CA VAL A 21 -0.68 -14.01 -6.68
C VAL A 21 0.12 -13.15 -7.66
N GLU A 22 0.41 -11.90 -7.33
CA GLU A 22 1.23 -11.02 -8.18
C GLU A 22 2.65 -11.57 -8.39
N ILE A 23 3.30 -12.06 -7.33
CA ILE A 23 4.63 -12.66 -7.41
C ILE A 23 4.62 -13.99 -8.19
N SER A 24 3.50 -14.71 -8.23
CA SER A 24 3.39 -15.98 -8.97
C SER A 24 3.55 -15.84 -10.49
N TYR A 25 3.37 -14.62 -11.00
CA TYR A 25 3.57 -14.25 -12.40
C TYR A 25 5.02 -13.85 -12.72
N ILE A 26 5.85 -13.60 -11.71
CA ILE A 26 7.27 -13.28 -11.86
C ILE A 26 8.05 -14.55 -12.23
N ARG A 27 9.17 -14.40 -12.93
CA ARG A 27 10.08 -15.52 -13.22
C ARG A 27 10.61 -16.20 -11.94
N PRO A 28 10.73 -17.55 -11.91
CA PRO A 28 11.16 -18.29 -10.72
C PRO A 28 12.49 -17.83 -10.12
N GLU A 29 13.43 -17.39 -10.97
CA GLU A 29 14.73 -16.85 -10.55
C GLU A 29 14.57 -15.60 -9.67
N ASN A 30 13.71 -14.68 -10.11
CA ASN A 30 13.41 -13.44 -9.40
C ASN A 30 12.50 -13.68 -8.19
N GLN A 31 11.62 -14.68 -8.22
CA GLN A 31 10.84 -15.08 -7.05
C GLN A 31 11.74 -15.52 -5.89
N ARG A 32 12.84 -16.23 -6.17
CA ARG A 32 13.82 -16.62 -5.14
C ARG A 32 14.52 -15.42 -4.53
N LEU A 33 14.89 -14.43 -5.36
CA LEU A 33 15.44 -13.17 -4.86
C LEU A 33 14.46 -12.47 -3.92
N ILE A 34 13.18 -12.38 -4.30
CA ILE A 34 12.12 -11.82 -3.45
C ILE A 34 11.99 -12.60 -2.13
N ALA A 35 12.06 -13.94 -2.17
CA ALA A 35 12.00 -14.76 -0.97
C ALA A 35 13.15 -14.45 0.01
N VAL A 36 14.38 -14.33 -0.51
CA VAL A 36 15.57 -13.97 0.28
C VAL A 36 15.44 -12.56 0.86
N SER A 37 15.00 -11.59 0.07
CA SER A 37 14.81 -10.21 0.53
C SER A 37 13.73 -10.11 1.61
N ILE A 38 12.64 -10.88 1.51
CA ILE A 38 11.61 -10.95 2.56
C ILE A 38 12.18 -11.51 3.87
N ASP A 39 13.06 -12.51 3.79
CA ASP A 39 13.74 -13.05 4.98
C ASP A 39 14.77 -12.08 5.57
N GLY A 40 15.44 -11.28 4.73
CA GLY A 40 16.35 -10.22 5.17
C GLY A 40 15.64 -9.07 5.89
N GLU A 41 14.56 -8.55 5.27
CA GLU A 41 13.77 -7.43 5.80
C GLU A 41 12.73 -7.86 6.85
N GLN A 42 12.53 -9.17 7.05
CA GLN A 42 11.48 -9.75 7.92
C GLN A 42 10.08 -9.19 7.62
N SER A 43 9.82 -8.80 6.37
CA SER A 43 8.61 -8.07 5.98
C SER A 43 8.15 -8.52 4.59
N SER A 44 6.86 -8.85 4.47
CA SER A 44 6.26 -9.17 3.19
C SER A 44 5.92 -7.92 2.38
N PRO A 45 6.06 -7.96 1.04
CA PRO A 45 5.61 -6.89 0.16
C PRO A 45 4.10 -6.69 0.27
N SER A 46 3.68 -5.43 0.12
CA SER A 46 2.29 -5.05 -0.14
C SER A 46 1.85 -5.45 -1.56
N VAL A 47 0.55 -5.41 -1.84
CA VAL A 47 0.00 -5.66 -3.18
C VAL A 47 0.59 -4.70 -4.22
N ALA A 48 0.73 -3.42 -3.87
CA ALA A 48 1.28 -2.41 -4.78
C ALA A 48 2.76 -2.67 -5.08
N GLN A 49 3.54 -3.05 -4.06
CA GLN A 49 4.94 -3.45 -4.24
C GLN A 49 5.06 -4.71 -5.10
N ALA A 50 4.26 -5.74 -4.83
CA ALA A 50 4.25 -6.98 -5.61
C ALA A 50 3.90 -6.75 -7.10
N LYS A 51 2.92 -5.87 -7.37
CA LYS A 51 2.58 -5.48 -8.74
C LYS A 51 3.71 -4.73 -9.44
N ARG A 52 4.41 -3.84 -8.73
CA ARG A 52 5.59 -3.13 -9.25
C ARG A 52 6.74 -4.09 -9.55
N LEU A 53 6.98 -5.08 -8.69
CA LEU A 53 7.95 -6.15 -8.91
C LEU A 53 7.63 -6.94 -10.19
N HIS A 54 6.35 -7.28 -10.41
CA HIS A 54 5.89 -7.92 -11.64
C HIS A 54 6.19 -7.06 -12.86
N GLU A 55 5.79 -5.80 -12.87
CA GLU A 55 6.01 -4.90 -14.01
C GLU A 55 7.50 -4.79 -14.37
N LEU A 56 8.37 -4.68 -13.36
CA LEU A 56 9.83 -4.62 -13.55
C LEU A 56 10.41 -5.95 -14.05
N ASP A 57 9.87 -7.09 -13.61
CA ASP A 57 10.26 -8.40 -14.15
C ASP A 57 9.89 -8.52 -15.63
N LYS A 58 8.69 -8.03 -15.99
CA LYS A 58 8.21 -8.00 -17.37
C LYS A 58 9.07 -7.10 -18.25
N GLU A 59 9.59 -6.00 -17.71
CA GLU A 59 10.57 -5.13 -18.37
C GLU A 59 11.99 -5.70 -18.37
N GLY A 60 12.26 -6.79 -17.63
CA GLY A 60 13.60 -7.37 -17.49
C GLY A 60 14.56 -6.50 -16.68
N LYS A 61 14.04 -5.57 -15.88
CA LYS A 61 14.82 -4.66 -15.02
C LYS A 61 14.78 -5.07 -13.55
N LEU A 62 14.15 -6.20 -13.23
CA LEU A 62 14.10 -6.71 -11.88
C LEU A 62 15.43 -7.39 -11.52
N ASN A 63 16.05 -6.92 -10.44
CA ASN A 63 17.27 -7.46 -9.86
C ASN A 63 17.21 -7.35 -8.33
N GLY A 64 18.16 -7.99 -7.63
CA GLY A 64 18.20 -8.01 -6.15
C GLY A 64 18.14 -6.62 -5.53
N ASP A 65 18.94 -5.67 -6.05
CA ASP A 65 18.98 -4.29 -5.53
C ASP A 65 17.62 -3.57 -5.68
N VAL A 66 16.93 -3.77 -6.82
CA VAL A 66 15.61 -3.18 -7.06
C VAL A 66 14.56 -3.85 -6.18
N ILE A 67 14.66 -5.16 -5.96
CA ILE A 67 13.76 -5.90 -5.06
C ILE A 67 13.92 -5.38 -3.62
N ASP A 68 15.16 -5.28 -3.14
CA ASP A 68 15.48 -4.75 -1.82
C ASP A 68 15.02 -3.31 -1.67
N GLY A 69 15.23 -2.48 -2.69
CA GLY A 69 14.75 -1.10 -2.70
C GLY A 69 13.23 -0.98 -2.64
N ILE A 70 12.49 -1.83 -3.35
CA ILE A 70 11.02 -1.83 -3.33
C ILE A 70 10.48 -2.38 -2.02
N LEU A 71 11.11 -3.39 -1.42
CA LEU A 71 10.73 -3.92 -0.11
C LEU A 71 11.06 -2.95 1.03
N SER A 72 12.18 -2.22 0.91
CA SER A 72 12.61 -1.17 1.83
C SER A 72 11.82 0.14 1.68
N GLU A 73 11.12 0.35 0.55
CA GLU A 73 10.19 1.47 0.43
C GLU A 73 9.16 1.35 1.54
N GLU A 74 9.17 2.34 2.45
CA GLU A 74 8.26 2.42 3.59
C GLU A 74 6.85 2.14 3.08
N LYS A 75 6.19 1.12 3.67
CA LYS A 75 4.84 0.70 3.32
C LYS A 75 3.96 1.95 3.28
N LYS A 76 3.76 2.48 2.08
CA LYS A 76 2.61 3.31 1.76
C LYS A 76 1.42 2.38 1.83
N GLU A 77 1.05 1.96 3.03
CA GLU A 77 -0.36 1.92 3.36
C GLU A 77 -0.84 3.29 2.95
N ASP A 78 -1.58 3.34 1.85
CA ASP A 78 -2.49 4.43 1.58
C ASP A 78 -3.36 4.47 2.84
N ARG A 79 -2.93 5.25 3.84
CA ARG A 79 -3.68 5.56 5.03
C ARG A 79 -4.80 6.50 4.60
N GLY A 80 -5.61 6.05 3.63
CA GLY A 80 -6.99 6.46 3.57
C GLY A 80 -7.55 6.16 4.95
N VAL A 81 -8.00 7.20 5.64
CA VAL A 81 -8.71 7.02 6.90
C VAL A 81 -9.96 6.20 6.56
N ILE A 82 -9.94 4.91 6.85
CA ILE A 82 -11.10 4.04 6.67
C ILE A 82 -12.04 4.34 7.84
N ILE A 83 -12.96 5.26 7.63
CA ILE A 83 -14.04 5.51 8.57
C ILE A 83 -15.19 4.59 8.21
N SER A 84 -15.45 3.58 9.04
CA SER A 84 -16.52 2.63 8.82
C SER A 84 -17.89 3.27 9.08
N THR A 85 -18.94 2.82 8.40
CA THR A 85 -20.32 3.28 8.65
C THR A 85 -20.76 3.06 10.11
N ALA A 86 -20.21 2.04 10.77
CA ALA A 86 -20.42 1.80 12.20
C ALA A 86 -19.83 2.90 13.11
N GLU A 87 -18.65 3.42 12.76
CA GLU A 87 -18.03 4.53 13.49
C GLU A 87 -18.77 5.83 13.22
N LEU A 88 -19.19 6.06 11.96
CA LEU A 88 -20.06 7.18 11.61
C LEU A 88 -21.39 7.11 12.36
N SER A 89 -22.02 5.94 12.46
CA SER A 89 -23.30 5.76 13.16
C SER A 89 -23.24 6.00 14.68
N LYS A 90 -22.04 6.16 15.26
CA LYS A 90 -21.87 6.61 16.65
C LYS A 90 -22.05 8.12 16.80
N TYR A 91 -21.73 8.89 15.75
CA TYR A 91 -21.83 10.34 15.70
C TYR A 91 -23.09 10.82 14.96
N PHE A 92 -23.53 10.05 13.97
CA PHE A 92 -24.77 10.25 13.23
C PHE A 92 -25.85 9.35 13.82
N GLY A 93 -26.99 9.94 14.21
CA GLY A 93 -28.15 9.15 14.66
C GLY A 93 -28.58 8.13 13.60
N LYS A 94 -29.19 7.01 14.03
CA LYS A 94 -29.63 5.90 13.15
C LYS A 94 -30.60 6.30 12.02
N GLU A 95 -31.09 7.53 12.03
CA GLU A 95 -32.04 8.10 11.07
C GLU A 95 -31.37 8.92 9.95
N VAL A 96 -30.05 9.10 9.99
CA VAL A 96 -29.33 9.87 8.96
C VAL A 96 -29.01 8.98 7.78
N THR A 97 -29.41 9.38 6.57
CA THR A 97 -29.09 8.64 5.36
C THR A 97 -27.59 8.73 5.05
N PRO A 98 -26.98 7.71 4.41
CA PRO A 98 -25.56 7.74 4.03
C PRO A 98 -25.16 8.99 3.22
N ALA A 99 -26.08 9.50 2.39
CA ALA A 99 -25.88 10.73 1.64
C ALA A 99 -25.72 11.97 2.53
N LYS A 100 -26.57 12.10 3.56
CA LYS A 100 -26.55 13.20 4.51
C LYS A 100 -25.37 13.09 5.49
N MET A 101 -24.97 11.86 5.84
CA MET A 101 -23.72 11.62 6.59
C MET A 101 -22.52 12.11 5.79
N LYS A 102 -22.42 11.74 4.50
CA LYS A 102 -21.34 12.18 3.62
C LYS A 102 -21.29 13.70 3.49
N GLU A 103 -22.42 14.34 3.25
CA GLU A 103 -22.51 15.80 3.12
C GLU A 103 -22.01 16.52 4.38
N GLN A 104 -22.43 16.05 5.56
CA GLN A 104 -21.99 16.61 6.83
C GLN A 104 -20.49 16.39 7.10
N ILE A 105 -19.95 15.22 6.74
CA ILE A 105 -18.51 14.94 6.84
C ILE A 105 -17.72 15.92 5.95
N MET A 106 -18.17 16.14 4.71
CA MET A 106 -17.52 17.07 3.79
C MET A 106 -17.57 18.51 4.33
N ALA A 107 -18.72 18.96 4.85
CA ALA A 107 -18.86 20.29 5.44
C ALA A 107 -17.95 20.50 6.66
N LEU A 108 -17.83 19.49 7.54
CA LEU A 108 -16.92 19.54 8.69
C LEU A 108 -15.45 19.57 8.26
N LEU A 109 -15.09 18.84 7.21
CA LEU A 109 -13.73 18.86 6.65
C LEU A 109 -13.41 20.19 5.98
N ASP A 110 -14.36 20.80 5.27
CA ASP A 110 -14.21 22.12 4.66
C ASP A 110 -14.07 23.23 5.72
N GLU A 111 -14.88 23.21 6.78
CA GLU A 111 -14.77 24.17 7.89
C GLU A 111 -13.44 24.01 8.63
N TRP A 112 -13.00 22.76 8.86
CA TRP A 112 -11.69 22.48 9.43
C TRP A 112 -10.55 22.97 8.53
N LYS A 113 -10.66 22.77 7.21
CA LYS A 113 -9.70 23.24 6.21
C LYS A 113 -9.61 24.76 6.17
N GLU A 114 -10.73 25.48 6.26
CA GLU A 114 -10.73 26.95 6.34
C GLU A 114 -10.08 27.49 7.62
N LYS A 115 -10.18 26.75 8.73
CA LYS A 115 -9.58 27.14 10.01
C LYS A 115 -8.10 26.73 10.15
N GLN A 116 -7.55 25.97 9.20
CA GLN A 116 -6.14 25.60 9.24
C GLN A 116 -5.23 26.77 8.85
N PRO A 117 -4.10 26.98 9.57
CA PRO A 117 -3.09 27.94 9.14
C PRO A 117 -2.49 27.51 7.78
N PRO A 118 -2.12 28.47 6.91
CA PRO A 118 -1.72 28.24 5.52
C PRO A 118 -0.46 27.37 5.32
N GLU A 119 0.18 26.87 6.39
CA GLU A 119 1.29 25.93 6.30
C GLU A 119 0.90 24.55 5.75
N LEU A 120 -0.36 24.11 5.91
CA LEU A 120 -0.84 22.83 5.36
C LEU A 120 -1.45 22.96 3.95
N ALA A 121 -1.56 24.17 3.42
CA ALA A 121 -1.92 24.45 2.03
C ALA A 121 -0.70 24.46 1.10
N LYS A 122 0.51 24.18 1.61
CA LYS A 122 1.67 23.95 0.76
C LYS A 122 1.62 22.51 0.25
N PRO A 123 1.56 22.27 -1.07
CA PRO A 123 1.97 20.98 -1.60
C PRO A 123 3.44 20.81 -1.24
N ASP A 124 3.76 19.83 -0.39
CA ASP A 124 5.14 19.44 -0.13
C ASP A 124 5.75 18.97 -1.45
N LYS A 125 6.53 19.86 -2.08
CA LYS A 125 7.46 19.54 -3.15
C LYS A 125 8.45 18.51 -2.62
N LYS A 126 8.46 17.30 -3.19
CA LYS A 126 9.70 16.54 -3.43
C LYS A 126 9.62 15.75 -4.74
N LYS A 127 10.09 16.40 -5.81
CA LYS A 127 11.05 15.79 -6.74
C LYS A 127 12.17 16.81 -6.93
N ASP A 128 13.09 16.79 -5.97
CA ASP A 128 14.51 16.96 -6.29
C ASP A 128 14.97 15.74 -7.12
N LEU A 129 16.00 15.95 -7.93
CA LEU A 129 16.49 15.19 -9.11
C LEU A 129 15.78 15.61 -10.41
N GLU A 130 16.41 16.27 -11.37
CA GLU A 130 17.82 16.21 -11.80
C GLU A 130 18.38 17.56 -12.29
N LYS A 131 19.71 17.60 -12.34
CA LYS A 131 20.62 18.63 -12.83
C LYS A 131 20.29 19.18 -14.22
#